data_AF-F0QXB2-F1
#
_entry.id   AF-F0QXB2-F1
#
_cell.length_a   1.000
_cell.length_b   1.000
_cell.length_c   1.000
_cell.angle_alpha   90.00
_cell.angle_beta   90.00
_cell.angle_gamma   90.00
#
_symmetry.space_group_name_H-M   'P 1'
#
loop_
_entity.id
_entity.type
_entity.pdbx_description
1 polymer ?
#
loop_
_entity_poly.entity_id
_entity_poly.type
_entity_poly.pdbx_seq_one_letter_code
_entity_poly.pdbx_strand_id
1 'polypeptide(L)'
;MKLILSIIGWAISWVSGIISSAIQLLYSIIQYILTRPEVNIPFLWPIINFLNHVPIINIIVHLILWRPIFDLLFAPGLVSVLIAIIYIIWFERKLTAKVQWRIGPLEVSRPIGGFLQPFADLFRYMFQEFVVPMHADKNYFIHAPAIVFMLSTLPVFFIPIGPIQSNGVVNGIYGIYTGYDVLIAIALITLFNIGIILIGWASNDRFTYIGTVREALLYTGYEVVLILSVVAILLVYGTADPFKIVNWQVTHLPGIIANPLAFLAFLIATLMATSRFPFEIPEADTEIVLGPYTEYSGIVYGLVMTMSYEKLYVLNLLMVILFLDGWAGPYIPPLGALSYAIWFGIKTYIVMMIMVFTRSVYGRYRPDQAVKMSWTSLLGLVIVALLLSLVIKIF
;
A
#
# COMPACT_ATOMS: atom_id res chain seq x y z
N MET A 1 14.07 63.14 -13.05
CA MET A 1 14.80 62.56 -11.90
C MET A 1 13.91 62.27 -10.68
N LYS A 2 13.15 63.25 -10.14
CA LYS A 2 12.26 63.03 -8.97
C LYS A 2 11.15 61.98 -9.19
N LEU A 3 10.54 61.93 -10.37
CA LEU A 3 9.49 60.94 -10.71
C LEU A 3 10.03 59.50 -10.76
N ILE A 4 11.26 59.33 -11.26
CA ILE A 4 11.91 58.01 -11.34
C ILE A 4 12.26 57.53 -9.93
N LEU A 5 12.77 58.42 -9.07
CA LEU A 5 13.05 58.11 -7.67
C LEU A 5 11.78 57.77 -6.87
N SER A 6 10.64 58.41 -7.13
CA SER A 6 9.37 58.07 -6.47
C SER A 6 8.81 56.72 -6.92
N ILE A 7 8.94 56.38 -8.20
CA ILE A 7 8.52 55.07 -8.74
C ILE A 7 9.40 53.96 -8.16
N ILE A 8 10.71 54.17 -8.06
CA ILE A 8 11.65 53.23 -7.44
C ILE A 8 11.33 53.07 -5.94
N GLY A 9 11.08 54.15 -5.21
CA GLY A 9 10.69 54.10 -3.80
C GLY A 9 9.37 53.35 -3.57
N TRP A 10 8.38 53.55 -4.44
CA TRP A 10 7.11 52.82 -4.41
C TRP A 10 7.31 51.32 -4.71
N ALA A 11 8.10 50.97 -5.73
CA ALA A 11 8.41 49.58 -6.06
C ALA A 11 9.16 48.86 -4.91
N ILE A 12 10.13 49.52 -4.27
CA ILE A 12 10.87 48.97 -3.12
C ILE A 12 9.92 48.76 -1.94
N SER A 13 9.01 49.70 -1.66
CA SER A 13 7.98 49.54 -0.63
C SER A 13 7.04 48.37 -0.90
N TRP A 14 6.72 48.14 -2.18
CA TRP A 14 5.82 47.05 -2.58
C TRP A 14 6.51 45.69 -2.45
N VAL A 15 7.75 45.58 -2.93
CA VAL A 15 8.57 44.37 -2.80
C VAL A 15 8.88 44.07 -1.33
N SER A 16 9.20 45.07 -0.51
CA SER A 16 9.43 44.86 0.92
C SER A 16 8.16 44.43 1.67
N GLY A 17 6.98 44.90 1.25
CA GLY A 17 5.68 44.45 1.76
C GLY A 17 5.35 43.00 1.39
N ILE A 18 5.68 42.56 0.18
CA ILE A 18 5.54 41.16 -0.24
C ILE A 18 6.50 40.26 0.53
N ILE A 19 7.76 40.70 0.69
CA ILE A 19 8.76 39.93 1.44
C ILE A 19 8.37 39.83 2.93
N SER A 20 7.92 40.92 3.56
CA SER A 20 7.53 40.91 4.97
C SER A 20 6.31 40.03 5.23
N SER A 21 5.29 40.09 4.36
CA SER A 21 4.12 39.21 4.44
C SER A 21 4.48 37.75 4.20
N ALA A 22 5.37 37.44 3.25
CA ALA A 22 5.87 36.09 3.03
C ALA A 22 6.65 35.57 4.25
N ILE A 23 7.51 36.40 4.87
CA ILE A 23 8.25 36.04 6.10
C ILE A 23 7.29 35.80 7.26
N GLN A 24 6.25 36.63 7.42
CA GLN A 24 5.27 36.48 8.49
C GLN A 24 4.42 35.22 8.32
N LEU A 25 4.10 34.85 7.08
CA LEU A 25 3.43 33.60 6.74
C LEU A 25 4.33 32.38 6.99
N LEU A 26 5.63 32.47 6.66
CA LEU A 26 6.60 31.43 6.98
C LEU A 26 6.77 31.26 8.49
N TYR A 27 6.83 32.37 9.24
CA TYR A 27 6.92 32.34 10.70
C TYR A 27 5.67 31.75 11.34
N SER A 28 4.47 32.08 10.84
CA SER A 28 3.22 31.50 11.36
C SER A 28 3.14 30.00 11.07
N ILE A 29 3.59 29.54 9.90
CA ILE A 29 3.69 28.10 9.57
C ILE A 29 4.67 27.40 10.51
N ILE A 30 5.85 27.98 10.75
CA ILE A 30 6.87 27.38 11.63
C ILE A 30 6.33 27.28 13.06
N GLN A 31 5.75 28.35 13.60
CA GLN A 31 5.14 28.32 14.95
C GLN A 31 3.97 27.34 15.03
N TYR A 32 3.20 27.20 13.95
CA TYR A 32 2.13 26.22 13.86
C TYR A 32 2.65 24.77 13.91
N ILE A 33 3.79 24.49 13.28
CA ILE A 33 4.42 23.15 13.31
C ILE A 33 4.98 22.84 14.71
N LEU A 34 5.67 23.80 15.34
CA LEU A 34 6.34 23.62 16.63
C LEU A 34 5.39 23.43 17.82
N THR A 35 4.12 23.81 17.68
CA THR A 35 3.12 23.79 18.79
C THR A 35 2.18 22.59 18.75
N ARG A 36 2.27 21.73 17.72
CA ARG A 36 1.37 20.59 17.53
C ARG A 36 1.86 19.32 18.23
N PRO A 37 0.94 18.41 18.61
CA PRO A 37 1.31 17.15 19.25
C PRO A 37 2.10 16.27 18.28
N GLU A 38 3.29 15.86 18.73
CA GLU A 38 4.16 14.92 18.02
C GLU A 38 3.76 13.46 18.28
N VAL A 39 4.34 12.56 17.48
CA VAL A 39 4.32 11.13 17.77
C VAL A 39 5.28 10.84 18.93
N ASN A 40 4.76 10.24 20.01
CA ASN A 40 5.57 9.96 21.19
C ASN A 40 6.37 8.66 21.00
N ILE A 41 7.68 8.80 20.79
CA ILE A 41 8.63 7.68 20.67
C ILE A 41 9.74 7.88 21.73
N PRO A 42 9.60 7.29 22.94
CA PRO A 42 10.55 7.49 24.03
C PRO A 42 11.99 7.11 23.68
N PHE A 43 12.17 6.07 22.85
CA PHE A 43 13.48 5.64 22.36
C PHE A 43 14.21 6.72 21.54
N LEU A 44 13.48 7.56 20.80
CA LEU A 44 14.09 8.60 19.96
C LEU A 44 14.33 9.90 20.73
N TRP A 45 13.81 10.07 21.94
CA TRP A 45 13.98 11.30 22.72
C TRP A 45 15.43 11.76 22.91
N PRO A 46 16.43 10.88 23.16
CA PRO A 46 17.82 11.33 23.24
C PRO A 46 18.33 11.95 21.93
N ILE A 47 17.92 11.37 20.80
CA ILE A 47 18.31 11.85 19.46
C ILE A 47 17.54 13.12 19.11
N ILE A 48 16.23 13.15 19.36
CA ILE A 48 15.36 14.32 19.12
C ILE A 48 15.87 15.50 19.95
N ASN A 49 16.16 15.29 21.23
CA ASN A 49 16.71 16.33 22.09
C ASN A 49 18.04 16.85 21.55
N PHE A 50 18.95 15.99 21.09
CA PHE A 50 20.20 16.42 20.45
C PHE A 50 19.96 17.23 19.17
N LEU A 51 19.10 16.75 18.28
CA LEU A 51 18.80 17.39 16.99
C LEU A 51 18.07 18.74 17.14
N ASN A 52 17.25 18.88 18.19
CA ASN A 52 16.52 20.12 18.47
C ASN A 52 17.42 21.30 18.88
N HIS A 53 18.68 21.04 19.26
CA HIS A 53 19.66 22.10 19.54
C HIS A 53 20.14 22.82 18.26
N VAL A 54 19.92 22.23 17.08
CA VAL A 54 20.32 22.84 15.79
C VAL A 54 19.08 23.52 15.17
N PRO A 55 19.05 24.85 15.03
CA PRO A 55 17.82 25.60 14.73
C PRO A 55 17.14 25.24 13.39
N ILE A 56 17.89 24.86 12.36
CA ILE A 56 17.34 24.43 11.06
C ILE A 56 16.80 22.99 11.15
N ILE A 57 17.54 22.11 11.84
CA ILE A 57 17.19 20.69 11.96
C ILE A 57 15.96 20.53 12.87
N ASN A 58 15.83 21.40 13.89
CA ASN A 58 14.69 21.42 14.79
C ASN A 58 13.35 21.49 14.03
N ILE A 59 13.25 22.41 13.05
CA ILE A 59 12.05 22.56 12.21
C ILE A 59 11.76 21.29 11.41
N ILE A 60 12.80 20.67 10.84
CA ILE A 60 12.67 19.43 10.05
C ILE A 60 12.24 18.26 10.93
N VAL A 61 12.79 18.15 12.14
CA VAL A 61 12.43 17.10 13.11
C VAL A 61 10.98 17.25 13.54
N HIS A 62 10.56 18.45 13.94
CA HIS A 62 9.17 18.71 14.28
C HIS A 62 8.20 18.51 13.10
N LEU A 63 8.62 18.84 11.87
CA LEU A 63 7.83 18.58 10.66
C LEU A 63 7.68 17.08 10.38
N ILE A 64 8.76 16.30 10.53
CA ILE A 64 8.75 14.84 10.31
C ILE A 64 7.95 14.15 11.41
N LEU A 65 8.07 14.59 12.67
CA LEU A 65 7.33 14.05 13.81
C LEU A 65 5.91 14.59 13.93
N TRP A 66 5.53 15.56 13.09
CA TRP A 66 4.18 16.04 13.01
C TRP A 66 3.28 14.91 12.51
N ARG A 67 2.29 14.54 13.33
CA ARG A 67 1.46 13.34 13.13
C ARG A 67 0.96 13.13 11.70
N PRO A 68 0.35 14.11 10.99
CA PRO A 68 -0.14 13.88 9.63
C PRO A 68 0.97 13.52 8.63
N ILE A 69 2.16 14.11 8.80
CA ILE A 69 3.32 13.84 7.93
C ILE A 69 3.98 12.53 8.33
N PHE A 70 4.11 12.26 9.62
CA PHE A 70 4.64 11.00 10.12
C PHE A 70 3.79 9.82 9.66
N ASP A 71 2.46 9.93 9.75
CA ASP A 71 1.51 8.90 9.34
C ASP A 71 1.57 8.70 7.81
N LEU A 72 1.61 9.79 7.03
CA LEU A 72 1.79 9.76 5.57
C LEU A 72 3.11 9.12 5.13
N LEU A 73 4.20 9.31 5.88
CA LEU A 73 5.52 8.83 5.50
C LEU A 73 5.80 7.42 6.05
N PHE A 74 5.65 7.21 7.35
CA PHE A 74 6.23 6.07 8.06
C PHE A 74 5.26 4.95 8.42
N ALA A 75 3.95 5.20 8.56
CA ALA A 75 3.01 4.16 9.01
C ALA A 75 1.55 4.41 8.55
N PRO A 76 0.92 3.58 7.70
CA PRO A 76 1.43 2.64 6.69
C PRO A 76 1.92 3.36 5.41
N GLY A 77 2.36 4.61 5.57
CA GLY A 77 2.74 5.54 4.51
C GLY A 77 3.77 5.08 3.46
N LEU A 78 4.08 6.00 2.55
CA LEU A 78 4.87 5.74 1.34
C LEU A 78 6.24 5.10 1.61
N VAL A 79 6.90 5.45 2.71
CA VAL A 79 8.21 4.86 3.08
C VAL A 79 8.02 3.40 3.47
N SER A 80 6.98 3.09 4.22
CA SER A 80 6.70 1.71 4.64
C SER A 80 6.32 0.82 3.45
N VAL A 81 5.57 1.36 2.48
CA VAL A 81 5.26 0.70 1.20
C VAL A 81 6.54 0.39 0.44
N LEU A 82 7.44 1.37 0.26
CA LEU A 82 8.71 1.17 -0.45
C LEU A 82 9.60 0.13 0.24
N ILE A 83 9.75 0.21 1.56
CA ILE A 83 10.52 -0.77 2.34
C ILE A 83 9.89 -2.16 2.19
N ALA A 84 8.56 -2.25 2.25
CA ALA A 84 7.86 -3.52 2.16
C ALA A 84 8.05 -4.18 0.80
N ILE A 85 7.95 -3.40 -0.27
CA ILE A 85 8.13 -3.85 -1.64
C ILE A 85 9.57 -4.32 -1.87
N ILE A 86 10.56 -3.54 -1.44
CA ILE A 86 11.98 -3.91 -1.57
C ILE A 86 12.26 -5.22 -0.83
N TYR A 87 11.73 -5.35 0.40
CA TYR A 87 11.88 -6.56 1.19
C TYR A 87 11.21 -7.76 0.52
N ILE A 88 9.95 -7.65 0.08
CA ILE A 88 9.20 -8.78 -0.45
C ILE A 88 9.78 -9.28 -1.78
N ILE A 89 10.24 -8.39 -2.67
CA ILE A 89 10.88 -8.78 -3.94
C ILE A 89 12.19 -9.54 -3.67
N TRP A 90 13.00 -9.06 -2.71
CA TRP A 90 14.21 -9.77 -2.30
C TRP A 90 13.86 -11.14 -1.69
N PHE A 91 12.87 -11.18 -0.80
CA PHE A 91 12.43 -12.39 -0.13
C PHE A 91 11.92 -13.43 -1.13
N GLU A 92 11.08 -13.03 -2.10
CA GLU A 92 10.56 -13.89 -3.17
C GLU A 92 11.68 -14.58 -3.94
N ARG A 93 12.69 -13.80 -4.37
CA ARG A 93 13.84 -14.32 -5.14
C ARG A 93 14.65 -15.31 -4.31
N LYS A 94 14.87 -15.03 -3.02
CA LYS A 94 15.61 -15.93 -2.12
C LYS A 94 14.84 -17.20 -1.81
N LEU A 95 13.55 -17.08 -1.56
CA LEU A 95 12.66 -18.19 -1.24
C LEU A 95 12.56 -19.15 -2.41
N THR A 96 12.26 -18.63 -3.61
CA THR A 96 12.16 -19.42 -4.83
C THR A 96 13.47 -20.14 -5.15
N ALA A 97 14.61 -19.46 -4.95
CA ALA A 97 15.91 -20.07 -5.12
C ALA A 97 16.14 -21.24 -4.14
N LYS A 98 15.79 -21.06 -2.85
CA LYS A 98 15.91 -22.12 -1.84
C LYS A 98 15.04 -23.33 -2.16
N VAL A 99 13.79 -23.15 -2.59
CA VAL A 99 12.91 -24.27 -2.97
C VAL A 99 13.48 -25.02 -4.18
N GLN A 100 14.07 -24.29 -5.13
CA GLN A 100 14.69 -24.84 -6.34
C GLN A 100 16.13 -25.35 -6.12
N TRP A 101 16.62 -25.42 -4.88
CA TRP A 101 17.99 -25.85 -4.57
C TRP A 101 19.08 -25.04 -5.31
N ARG A 102 18.84 -23.75 -5.55
CA ARG A 102 19.82 -22.81 -6.09
C ARG A 102 20.03 -21.62 -5.16
N ILE A 103 21.12 -20.89 -5.39
CA ILE A 103 21.46 -19.71 -4.60
C ILE A 103 20.79 -18.49 -5.25
N GLY A 104 19.93 -17.79 -4.49
CA GLY A 104 19.31 -16.54 -4.94
C GLY A 104 20.31 -15.37 -4.91
N PRO A 105 19.93 -14.15 -5.32
CA PRO A 105 20.85 -13.03 -5.56
C PRO A 105 21.88 -12.81 -4.44
N LEU A 106 23.17 -12.78 -4.78
CA LEU A 106 24.27 -12.53 -3.82
C LEU A 106 25.27 -11.47 -4.27
N GLU A 107 25.33 -11.11 -5.56
CA GLU A 107 26.47 -10.38 -6.11
C GLU A 107 26.58 -8.93 -5.64
N VAL A 108 25.47 -8.17 -5.60
CA VAL A 108 25.51 -6.75 -5.21
C VAL A 108 25.90 -6.57 -3.74
N SER A 109 25.50 -7.49 -2.87
CA SER A 109 25.79 -7.40 -1.43
C SER A 109 25.99 -8.78 -0.81
N ARG A 110 27.15 -9.39 -1.11
CA ARG A 110 27.56 -10.67 -0.52
C ARG A 110 27.40 -10.74 1.02
N PRO A 111 27.84 -9.75 1.81
CA PRO A 111 27.75 -9.84 3.28
C PRO A 111 26.32 -9.79 3.83
N ILE A 112 25.38 -9.13 3.14
CA ILE A 112 23.97 -8.98 3.57
C ILE A 112 23.07 -9.95 2.79
N GLY A 113 23.65 -10.94 2.11
CA GLY A 113 22.90 -11.93 1.36
C GLY A 113 22.09 -11.35 0.19
N GLY A 114 22.52 -10.25 -0.43
CA GLY A 114 21.89 -9.67 -1.62
C GLY A 114 20.71 -8.73 -1.37
N PHE A 115 20.49 -8.27 -0.13
CA PHE A 115 19.37 -7.38 0.23
C PHE A 115 19.32 -6.09 -0.60
N LEU A 116 20.48 -5.55 -0.99
CA LEU A 116 20.56 -4.32 -1.79
C LEU A 116 20.25 -4.52 -3.29
N GLN A 117 19.93 -5.74 -3.74
CA GLN A 117 19.64 -6.01 -5.15
C GLN A 117 18.42 -5.24 -5.67
N PRO A 118 17.25 -5.22 -5.01
CA PRO A 118 16.09 -4.48 -5.53
C PRO A 118 16.35 -2.97 -5.57
N PHE A 119 17.19 -2.44 -4.68
CA PHE A 119 17.67 -1.05 -4.75
C PHE A 119 18.51 -0.82 -6.01
N ALA A 120 19.43 -1.73 -6.35
CA ALA A 120 20.20 -1.65 -7.59
C ALA A 120 19.31 -1.75 -8.84
N ASP A 121 18.27 -2.60 -8.80
CA ASP A 121 17.29 -2.71 -9.88
C ASP A 121 16.51 -1.39 -10.05
N LEU A 122 16.12 -0.74 -8.94
CA LEU A 122 15.49 0.59 -8.97
C LEU A 122 16.38 1.65 -9.64
N PHE A 123 17.66 1.73 -9.24
CA PHE A 123 18.61 2.64 -9.88
C PHE A 123 18.77 2.34 -11.37
N ARG A 124 18.86 1.05 -11.74
CA ARG A 124 18.91 0.65 -13.14
C ARG A 124 17.71 1.17 -13.93
N TYR A 125 16.48 1.02 -13.41
CA TYR A 125 15.27 1.51 -14.06
C TYR A 125 15.26 3.04 -14.20
N MET A 126 15.79 3.78 -13.22
CA MET A 126 15.88 5.25 -13.28
C MET A 126 16.82 5.75 -14.39
N PHE A 127 17.90 5.04 -14.69
CA PHE A 127 18.86 5.41 -15.74
C PHE A 127 18.57 4.76 -17.09
N GLN A 128 17.64 3.81 -17.16
CA GLN A 128 17.22 3.20 -18.41
C GLN A 128 16.39 4.17 -19.26
N GLU A 129 16.58 4.07 -20.57
CA GLU A 129 15.87 4.90 -21.53
C GLU A 129 14.35 4.63 -21.49
N PHE A 130 13.59 5.72 -21.41
CA PHE A 130 12.14 5.70 -21.51
C PHE A 130 11.73 5.83 -22.99
N VAL A 131 11.17 4.76 -23.53
CA VAL A 131 10.74 4.65 -24.93
C VAL A 131 9.22 4.70 -24.98
N VAL A 132 8.68 5.53 -25.88
CA VAL A 132 7.24 5.60 -26.16
C VAL A 132 7.01 5.03 -27.57
N PRO A 133 6.16 4.01 -27.73
CA PRO A 133 5.84 3.46 -29.06
C PRO A 133 5.22 4.52 -29.97
N MET A 134 5.58 4.51 -31.26
CA MET A 134 5.08 5.52 -32.23
C MET A 134 3.56 5.44 -32.44
N HIS A 135 2.96 4.27 -32.25
CA HIS A 135 1.53 4.04 -32.42
C HIS A 135 0.73 4.27 -31.13
N ALA A 136 1.39 4.41 -29.98
CA ALA A 136 0.73 4.68 -28.71
C ALA A 136 0.43 6.18 -28.55
N ASP A 137 -0.70 6.51 -27.91
CA ASP A 137 -0.98 7.90 -27.55
C ASP A 137 -0.08 8.28 -26.36
N LYS A 138 0.84 9.21 -26.61
CA LYS A 138 1.85 9.66 -25.67
C LYS A 138 1.27 10.12 -24.33
N ASN A 139 0.12 10.80 -24.34
CA ASN A 139 -0.43 11.37 -23.12
C ASN A 139 -0.96 10.27 -22.19
N TYR A 140 -1.77 9.34 -22.73
CA TYR A 140 -2.28 8.22 -21.93
C TYR A 140 -1.17 7.27 -21.52
N PHE A 141 -0.20 7.00 -22.41
CA PHE A 141 0.90 6.09 -22.12
C PHE A 141 1.77 6.57 -20.95
N ILE A 142 2.05 7.88 -20.85
CA ILE A 142 2.86 8.45 -19.77
C ILE A 142 2.05 8.62 -18.47
N HIS A 143 0.82 9.12 -18.56
CA HIS A 143 0.05 9.48 -17.37
C HIS A 143 -0.67 8.30 -16.72
N ALA A 144 -1.08 7.28 -17.50
CA ALA A 144 -1.84 6.16 -16.94
C ALA A 144 -1.08 5.46 -15.80
N PRO A 145 0.19 5.04 -15.94
CA PRO A 145 0.93 4.42 -14.84
C PRO A 145 1.01 5.28 -13.58
N ALA A 146 1.22 6.59 -13.71
CA ALA A 146 1.27 7.49 -12.57
C ALA A 146 -0.08 7.58 -11.83
N ILE A 147 -1.19 7.63 -12.57
CA ILE A 147 -2.54 7.66 -12.00
C ILE A 147 -2.83 6.33 -11.28
N VAL A 148 -2.49 5.20 -11.88
CA VAL A 148 -2.71 3.88 -11.29
C VAL A 148 -1.90 3.68 -10.01
N PHE A 149 -0.64 4.14 -9.99
CA PHE A 149 0.19 4.14 -8.78
C PHE A 149 -0.42 4.98 -7.64
N MET A 150 -1.02 6.13 -7.97
CA MET A 150 -1.74 6.92 -6.97
C MET A 150 -2.98 6.16 -6.46
N LEU A 151 -3.72 5.50 -7.35
CA LEU A 151 -4.91 4.72 -6.95
C LEU A 151 -4.57 3.53 -6.05
N SER A 152 -3.43 2.86 -6.25
CA SER A 152 -2.99 1.78 -5.35
C SER A 152 -2.52 2.27 -3.99
N THR A 153 -1.95 3.47 -3.90
CA THR A 153 -1.38 3.99 -2.65
C THR A 153 -2.44 4.65 -1.77
N LEU A 154 -3.49 5.23 -2.35
CA LEU A 154 -4.54 5.95 -1.63
C LEU A 154 -5.25 5.15 -0.51
N PRO A 155 -5.57 3.84 -0.64
CA PRO A 155 -6.17 3.05 0.43
C PRO A 155 -5.39 3.06 1.75
N VAL A 156 -4.07 3.23 1.68
CA VAL A 156 -3.17 3.28 2.85
C VAL A 156 -3.58 4.37 3.83
N PHE A 157 -4.11 5.50 3.36
CA PHE A 157 -4.56 6.61 4.21
C PHE A 157 -5.72 6.25 5.14
N PHE A 158 -6.52 5.28 4.74
CA PHE A 158 -7.70 4.82 5.46
C PHE A 158 -7.40 3.63 6.38
N ILE A 159 -6.15 3.17 6.44
CA ILE A 159 -5.74 2.02 7.25
C ILE A 159 -5.07 2.53 8.53
N PRO A 160 -5.72 2.42 9.70
CA PRO A 160 -5.15 2.90 10.95
C PRO A 160 -4.16 1.90 11.56
N ILE A 161 -3.24 2.43 12.35
CA ILE A 161 -2.21 1.69 13.08
C ILE A 161 -2.16 2.19 14.52
N GLY A 162 -2.55 1.35 15.47
CA GLY A 162 -2.50 1.66 16.90
C GLY A 162 -3.85 2.13 17.46
N PRO A 163 -4.04 2.03 18.79
CA PRO A 163 -5.34 2.28 19.41
C PRO A 163 -5.67 3.77 19.59
N ILE A 164 -6.96 4.10 19.54
CA ILE A 164 -7.48 5.37 20.05
C ILE A 164 -7.49 5.29 21.58
N GLN A 165 -6.75 6.14 22.30
CA GLN A 165 -6.80 6.16 23.77
C GLN A 165 -8.05 6.88 24.28
N SER A 166 -8.54 6.46 25.46
CA SER A 166 -9.81 6.92 26.06
C SER A 166 -9.84 8.41 26.45
N ASN A 167 -8.71 9.12 26.40
CA ASN A 167 -8.64 10.54 26.80
C ASN A 167 -8.92 11.50 25.63
N GLY A 168 -9.44 11.00 24.49
CA GLY A 168 -9.62 11.79 23.27
C GLY A 168 -8.31 12.14 22.56
N VAL A 169 -7.16 11.78 23.16
CA VAL A 169 -5.84 11.86 22.52
C VAL A 169 -5.66 10.58 21.71
N VAL A 170 -5.81 10.68 20.39
CA VAL A 170 -5.59 9.53 19.52
C VAL A 170 -4.09 9.23 19.49
N ASN A 171 -3.66 8.05 19.97
CA ASN A 171 -2.27 7.60 19.80
C ASN A 171 -2.12 6.60 18.65
N GLY A 172 -3.23 6.27 17.98
CA GLY A 172 -3.22 5.61 16.68
C GLY A 172 -2.71 6.58 15.62
N ILE A 173 -1.88 6.04 14.75
CA ILE A 173 -1.39 6.63 13.51
C ILE A 173 -2.45 6.34 12.45
N TYR A 174 -3.06 7.37 11.87
CA TYR A 174 -4.07 7.22 10.83
C TYR A 174 -4.09 8.47 9.93
N GLY A 175 -4.20 8.26 8.61
CA GLY A 175 -4.24 9.38 7.67
C GLY A 175 -5.58 10.12 7.74
N ILE A 176 -6.67 9.40 7.50
CA ILE A 176 -8.03 9.94 7.47
C ILE A 176 -8.96 8.95 8.20
N TYR A 177 -9.77 9.47 9.13
CA TYR A 177 -10.77 8.68 9.85
C TYR A 177 -12.18 9.13 9.46
N THR A 178 -12.98 8.21 8.93
CA THR A 178 -14.37 8.43 8.53
C THR A 178 -15.35 7.45 9.18
N GLY A 179 -14.85 6.42 9.87
CA GLY A 179 -15.65 5.35 10.46
C GLY A 179 -16.14 4.29 9.47
N TYR A 180 -15.96 4.51 8.16
CA TYR A 180 -16.27 3.56 7.08
C TYR A 180 -15.00 3.16 6.29
N ASP A 181 -13.85 3.24 6.96
CA ASP A 181 -12.55 3.25 6.30
C ASP A 181 -12.24 1.95 5.54
N VAL A 182 -12.71 0.80 6.04
CA VAL A 182 -12.58 -0.50 5.34
C VAL A 182 -13.30 -0.49 3.98
N LEU A 183 -14.51 0.08 3.92
CA LEU A 183 -15.30 0.13 2.69
C LEU A 183 -14.68 1.07 1.67
N ILE A 184 -14.15 2.21 2.13
CA ILE A 184 -13.44 3.16 1.28
C ILE A 184 -12.17 2.53 0.71
N ALA A 185 -11.39 1.82 1.53
CA ALA A 185 -10.18 1.13 1.09
C ALA A 185 -10.50 0.12 -0.02
N ILE A 186 -11.56 -0.68 0.13
CA ILE A 186 -11.97 -1.66 -0.90
C ILE A 186 -12.44 -0.95 -2.18
N ALA A 187 -13.24 0.11 -2.06
CA ALA A 187 -13.69 0.88 -3.22
C ALA A 187 -12.51 1.43 -4.03
N LEU A 188 -11.49 1.99 -3.35
CA LEU A 188 -10.27 2.47 -4.01
C LEU A 188 -9.47 1.35 -4.68
N ILE A 189 -9.37 0.17 -4.05
CA ILE A 189 -8.70 -1.00 -4.64
C ILE A 189 -9.46 -1.50 -5.89
N THR A 190 -10.78 -1.42 -5.93
CA THR A 190 -11.54 -1.77 -7.15
C THR A 190 -11.31 -0.78 -8.29
N LEU A 191 -11.11 0.51 -7.99
CA LEU A 191 -10.76 1.52 -9.01
C LEU A 191 -9.37 1.28 -9.62
N PHE A 192 -8.42 0.77 -8.83
CA PHE A 192 -7.10 0.40 -9.32
C PHE A 192 -7.15 -0.60 -10.50
N ASN A 193 -8.11 -1.53 -10.50
CA ASN A 193 -8.28 -2.53 -11.56
C ASN A 193 -8.60 -1.91 -12.92
N ILE A 194 -9.47 -0.89 -12.92
CA ILE A 194 -9.78 -0.10 -14.13
C ILE A 194 -8.50 0.58 -14.65
N GLY A 195 -7.63 1.00 -13.73
CA GLY A 195 -6.32 1.54 -14.03
C GLY A 195 -5.44 0.63 -14.88
N ILE A 196 -5.35 -0.66 -14.53
CA ILE A 196 -4.55 -1.63 -15.30
C ILE A 196 -5.11 -1.81 -16.72
N ILE A 197 -6.44 -1.76 -16.88
CA ILE A 197 -7.06 -1.82 -18.21
C ILE A 197 -6.66 -0.60 -19.05
N LEU A 198 -6.59 0.59 -18.44
CA LEU A 198 -6.15 1.81 -19.11
C LEU A 198 -4.68 1.73 -19.55
N ILE A 199 -3.80 1.15 -18.73
CA ILE A 199 -2.38 0.92 -19.06
C ILE A 199 -2.26 0.01 -20.29
N GLY A 200 -3.00 -1.09 -20.31
CA GLY A 200 -3.03 -2.02 -21.43
C GLY A 200 -3.60 -1.40 -22.72
N TRP A 201 -4.66 -0.60 -22.59
CA TRP A 201 -5.26 0.12 -23.72
C TRP A 201 -4.31 1.18 -24.30
N ALA A 202 -3.61 1.92 -23.46
CA ALA A 202 -2.71 3.01 -23.86
C ALA A 202 -1.51 2.53 -24.70
N SER A 203 -1.14 1.26 -24.56
CA SER A 203 0.01 0.65 -25.25
C SER A 203 -0.24 0.41 -26.75
N ASN A 204 -1.50 0.39 -27.20
CA ASN A 204 -1.91 0.22 -28.60
C ASN A 204 -1.22 -0.96 -29.35
N ASP A 205 -0.98 -2.07 -28.66
CA ASP A 205 -0.48 -3.32 -29.23
C ASP A 205 -1.49 -4.46 -29.07
N ARG A 206 -1.58 -5.34 -30.08
CA ARG A 206 -2.56 -6.43 -30.13
C ARG A 206 -2.29 -7.51 -29.09
N PHE A 207 -1.04 -7.84 -28.80
CA PHE A 207 -0.68 -8.85 -27.80
C PHE A 207 -0.92 -8.32 -26.39
N THR A 208 -0.54 -7.06 -26.16
CA THR A 208 -0.80 -6.34 -24.90
C THR A 208 -2.31 -6.27 -24.60
N TYR A 209 -3.13 -6.03 -25.63
CA TYR A 209 -4.59 -6.03 -25.50
C TYR A 209 -5.15 -7.39 -25.07
N ILE A 210 -4.67 -8.50 -25.63
CA ILE A 210 -5.11 -9.85 -25.24
C ILE A 210 -4.81 -10.13 -23.76
N GLY A 211 -3.62 -9.74 -23.29
CA GLY A 211 -3.27 -9.85 -21.86
C GLY A 211 -4.18 -9.00 -20.97
N THR A 212 -4.50 -7.79 -21.41
CA THR A 212 -5.40 -6.87 -20.71
C THR A 212 -6.82 -7.43 -20.58
N VAL A 213 -7.34 -8.04 -21.66
CA VAL A 213 -8.67 -8.68 -21.64
C VAL A 213 -8.70 -9.87 -20.68
N ARG A 214 -7.63 -10.68 -20.64
CA ARG A 214 -7.53 -11.79 -19.68
C ARG A 214 -7.52 -11.29 -18.23
N GLU A 215 -6.84 -10.17 -17.98
CA GLU A 215 -6.82 -9.56 -16.66
C GLU A 215 -8.20 -9.01 -16.27
N ALA A 216 -8.87 -8.33 -17.21
CA ALA A 216 -10.25 -7.86 -17.01
C ALA A 216 -11.22 -9.03 -16.72
N LEU A 217 -11.06 -10.17 -17.37
CA LEU A 217 -11.84 -11.37 -17.08
C LEU A 217 -11.61 -11.88 -15.65
N LEU A 218 -10.36 -11.86 -15.17
CA LEU A 218 -10.02 -12.27 -13.81
C LEU A 218 -10.69 -11.35 -12.76
N TYR A 219 -10.78 -10.05 -13.06
CA TYR A 219 -11.41 -9.05 -12.17
C TYR A 219 -12.88 -9.36 -11.91
N THR A 220 -13.63 -9.74 -12.94
CA THR A 220 -15.04 -10.11 -12.80
C THR A 220 -15.26 -11.28 -11.84
N GLY A 221 -14.26 -12.16 -11.70
CA GLY A 221 -14.33 -13.32 -10.82
C GLY A 221 -14.02 -12.99 -9.36
N TYR A 222 -12.86 -12.39 -9.08
CA TYR A 222 -12.43 -12.22 -7.69
C TYR A 222 -13.03 -11.01 -6.99
N GLU A 223 -13.45 -9.95 -7.68
CA GLU A 223 -13.95 -8.73 -7.02
C GLU A 223 -15.21 -9.03 -6.20
N VAL A 224 -16.13 -9.80 -6.77
CA VAL A 224 -17.36 -10.21 -6.09
C VAL A 224 -17.02 -11.05 -4.86
N VAL A 225 -16.11 -12.02 -4.98
CA VAL A 225 -15.66 -12.88 -3.88
C VAL A 225 -15.00 -12.04 -2.78
N LEU A 226 -14.13 -11.11 -3.16
CA LEU A 226 -13.40 -10.23 -2.24
C LEU A 226 -14.36 -9.34 -1.46
N ILE A 227 -15.25 -8.62 -2.14
CA ILE A 227 -16.23 -7.73 -1.50
C ILE A 227 -17.14 -8.52 -0.56
N LEU A 228 -17.71 -9.63 -1.04
CA LEU A 228 -18.63 -10.44 -0.23
C LEU A 228 -17.93 -11.08 0.98
N SER A 229 -16.65 -11.47 0.85
CA SER A 229 -15.87 -11.99 1.99
C SER A 229 -15.65 -10.94 3.08
N VAL A 230 -15.44 -9.68 2.68
CA VAL A 230 -15.35 -8.58 3.64
C VAL A 230 -16.72 -8.30 4.27
N VAL A 231 -17.79 -8.23 3.48
CA VAL A 231 -19.14 -8.04 4.01
C VAL A 231 -19.47 -9.14 5.02
N ALA A 232 -19.10 -10.39 4.74
CA ALA A 232 -19.29 -11.51 5.67
C ALA A 232 -18.65 -11.24 7.02
N ILE A 233 -17.37 -10.86 7.07
CA ILE A 233 -16.72 -10.63 8.36
C ILE A 233 -17.20 -9.33 9.04
N LEU A 234 -17.51 -8.27 8.27
CA LEU A 234 -18.07 -7.03 8.82
C LEU A 234 -19.43 -7.24 9.50
N LEU A 235 -20.24 -8.20 9.02
CA LEU A 235 -21.51 -8.55 9.66
C LEU A 235 -21.31 -9.11 11.07
N VAL A 236 -20.24 -9.86 11.31
CA VAL A 236 -19.88 -10.38 12.64
C VAL A 236 -19.51 -9.23 13.57
N TYR A 237 -18.72 -8.27 13.09
CA TYR A 237 -18.28 -7.11 13.88
C TYR A 237 -19.38 -6.06 14.09
N GLY A 238 -20.36 -5.98 13.18
CA GLY A 238 -21.44 -5.00 13.21
C GLY A 238 -21.01 -3.56 12.88
N THR A 239 -19.80 -3.35 12.38
CA THR A 239 -19.22 -2.02 12.10
C THR A 239 -18.17 -2.10 10.98
N ALA A 240 -18.01 -1.02 10.22
CA ALA A 240 -16.96 -0.86 9.19
C ALA A 240 -15.74 -0.06 9.68
N ASP A 241 -15.76 0.36 10.94
CA ASP A 241 -14.68 1.11 11.60
C ASP A 241 -13.54 0.16 12.02
N PRO A 242 -12.32 0.29 11.47
CA PRO A 242 -11.19 -0.57 11.79
C PRO A 242 -10.83 -0.59 13.28
N PHE A 243 -10.97 0.54 14.00
CA PHE A 243 -10.63 0.60 15.42
C PHE A 243 -11.57 -0.25 16.26
N LYS A 244 -12.87 -0.20 15.94
CA LYS A 244 -13.87 -1.03 16.61
C LYS A 244 -13.70 -2.51 16.25
N ILE A 245 -13.31 -2.81 15.01
CA ILE A 245 -13.01 -4.18 14.56
C ILE A 245 -11.87 -4.77 15.40
N VAL A 246 -10.73 -4.07 15.49
CA VAL A 246 -9.58 -4.55 16.27
C VAL A 246 -9.92 -4.69 17.75
N ASN A 247 -10.66 -3.74 18.32
CA ASN A 247 -11.09 -3.84 19.72
C ASN A 247 -12.03 -5.02 19.96
N TRP A 248 -12.94 -5.31 19.03
CA TRP A 248 -13.82 -6.49 19.11
C TRP A 248 -13.01 -7.78 19.08
N GLN A 249 -12.03 -7.87 18.18
CA GLN A 249 -11.16 -9.03 18.03
C GLN A 249 -10.33 -9.32 19.29
N VAL A 250 -9.75 -8.27 19.88
CA VAL A 250 -8.95 -8.39 21.12
C VAL A 250 -9.81 -8.81 22.32
N THR A 251 -11.09 -8.42 22.35
CA THR A 251 -11.99 -8.71 23.48
C THR A 251 -12.71 -10.05 23.36
N HIS A 252 -13.02 -10.51 22.14
CA HIS A 252 -13.81 -11.71 21.91
C HIS A 252 -12.97 -12.85 21.32
N LEU A 253 -12.65 -12.73 20.03
CA LEU A 253 -12.00 -13.80 19.28
C LEU A 253 -11.33 -13.22 18.03
N PRO A 254 -10.17 -13.75 17.62
CA PRO A 254 -9.57 -13.38 16.34
C PRO A 254 -10.47 -13.66 15.14
N GLY A 255 -10.43 -12.77 14.15
CA GLY A 255 -11.32 -12.83 12.99
C GLY A 255 -11.19 -14.11 12.16
N ILE A 256 -9.99 -14.70 12.09
CA ILE A 256 -9.78 -16.02 11.46
C ILE A 256 -10.67 -17.09 12.09
N ILE A 257 -10.82 -17.08 13.40
CA ILE A 257 -11.59 -18.08 14.12
C ILE A 257 -13.08 -17.73 14.07
N ALA A 258 -13.42 -16.43 14.10
CA ALA A 258 -14.80 -15.97 14.02
C ALA A 258 -15.48 -16.34 12.70
N ASN A 259 -14.78 -16.19 11.57
CA ASN A 259 -15.25 -16.68 10.28
C ASN A 259 -14.10 -17.19 9.39
N PRO A 260 -13.71 -18.47 9.53
CA PRO A 260 -12.61 -19.05 8.77
C PRO A 260 -12.92 -19.17 7.27
N LEU A 261 -14.20 -19.28 6.89
CA LEU A 261 -14.61 -19.33 5.50
C LEU A 261 -14.40 -17.98 4.82
N ALA A 262 -14.81 -16.88 5.47
CA ALA A 262 -14.55 -15.54 4.96
C ALA A 262 -13.03 -15.28 4.83
N PHE A 263 -12.23 -15.74 5.80
CA PHE A 263 -10.77 -15.63 5.72
C PHE A 263 -10.18 -16.38 4.52
N LEU A 264 -10.58 -17.63 4.31
CA LEU A 264 -10.09 -18.44 3.17
C LEU A 264 -10.51 -17.83 1.82
N ALA A 265 -11.75 -17.36 1.71
CA ALA A 265 -12.20 -16.65 0.52
C ALA A 265 -11.39 -15.38 0.25
N PHE A 266 -11.17 -14.55 1.28
CA PHE A 266 -10.42 -13.31 1.16
C PHE A 266 -8.95 -13.59 0.78
N LEU A 267 -8.35 -14.65 1.33
CA LEU A 267 -7.00 -15.08 1.02
C LEU A 267 -6.84 -15.51 -0.43
N ILE A 268 -7.73 -16.37 -0.92
CA ILE A 268 -7.69 -16.82 -2.32
C ILE A 268 -8.01 -15.66 -3.26
N ALA A 269 -9.00 -14.81 -2.91
CA ALA A 269 -9.33 -13.64 -3.70
C ALA A 269 -8.18 -12.64 -3.79
N THR A 270 -7.38 -12.48 -2.73
CA THR A 270 -6.18 -11.63 -2.73
C THR A 270 -5.07 -12.19 -3.64
N LEU A 271 -4.87 -13.50 -3.67
CA LEU A 271 -3.95 -14.14 -4.62
C LEU A 271 -4.39 -13.92 -6.08
N MET A 272 -5.69 -14.05 -6.35
CA MET A 272 -6.26 -13.75 -7.66
C MET A 272 -6.15 -12.27 -8.01
N ALA A 273 -6.39 -11.38 -7.04
CA ALA A 273 -6.40 -9.94 -7.26
C ALA A 273 -5.02 -9.36 -7.57
N THR A 274 -3.96 -10.02 -7.11
CA THR A 274 -2.58 -9.58 -7.29
C THR A 274 -1.88 -10.31 -8.44
N SER A 275 -2.62 -11.16 -9.16
CA SER A 275 -2.13 -11.97 -10.28
C SER A 275 -0.85 -12.75 -9.93
N ARG A 276 -0.77 -13.21 -8.67
CA ARG A 276 0.33 -14.04 -8.16
C ARG A 276 0.01 -15.50 -8.36
N PHE A 277 1.05 -16.33 -8.38
CA PHE A 277 0.89 -17.78 -8.50
C PHE A 277 -0.13 -18.32 -7.49
N PRO A 278 -1.06 -19.18 -7.94
CA PRO A 278 -1.18 -19.81 -9.26
C PRO A 278 -1.96 -19.01 -10.33
N PHE A 279 -2.34 -17.77 -10.04
CA PHE A 279 -3.20 -16.91 -10.87
C PHE A 279 -2.43 -15.86 -11.71
N GLU A 280 -1.16 -16.11 -12.02
CA GLU A 280 -0.35 -15.29 -12.93
C GLU A 280 -0.79 -15.50 -14.40
N ILE A 281 -2.03 -15.13 -14.68
CA ILE A 281 -2.70 -15.23 -15.99
C ILE A 281 -2.34 -14.07 -16.94
N PRO A 282 -2.22 -12.80 -16.49
CA PRO A 282 -1.91 -11.68 -17.39
C PRO A 282 -0.43 -11.60 -17.76
N GLU A 283 0.46 -12.01 -16.85
CA GLU A 283 1.92 -11.93 -16.98
C GLU A 283 2.52 -13.27 -17.43
N ALA A 284 1.88 -13.92 -18.39
CA ALA A 284 2.30 -15.24 -18.85
C ALA A 284 3.42 -15.13 -19.90
N ASP A 285 4.69 -15.16 -19.45
CA ASP A 285 5.91 -15.15 -20.29
C ASP A 285 5.82 -16.11 -21.49
N THR A 286 5.24 -17.29 -21.27
CA THR A 286 5.13 -18.36 -22.27
C THR A 286 4.01 -18.18 -23.29
N GLU A 287 3.03 -17.29 -23.05
CA GLU A 287 1.86 -17.13 -23.92
C GLU A 287 1.70 -15.71 -24.46
N ILE A 288 1.86 -14.70 -23.61
CA ILE A 288 1.54 -13.29 -23.88
C ILE A 288 2.63 -12.33 -23.39
N VAL A 289 3.87 -12.84 -23.24
CA VAL A 289 5.06 -12.10 -22.79
C VAL A 289 4.84 -11.46 -21.42
N LEU A 290 4.29 -10.25 -21.33
CA LEU A 290 4.03 -9.57 -20.05
C LEU A 290 2.64 -8.90 -20.00
N GLY A 291 1.74 -9.31 -20.89
CA GLY A 291 0.37 -8.79 -20.97
C GLY A 291 0.32 -7.26 -21.04
N PRO A 292 -0.43 -6.57 -20.16
CA PRO A 292 -0.63 -5.11 -20.20
C PRO A 292 0.65 -4.28 -20.03
N TYR A 293 1.76 -4.91 -19.62
CA TYR A 293 2.97 -4.21 -19.21
C TYR A 293 4.11 -4.28 -20.25
N THR A 294 3.88 -4.98 -21.37
CA THR A 294 4.90 -5.35 -22.36
C THR A 294 5.60 -4.16 -23.01
N GLU A 295 4.88 -3.08 -23.31
CA GLU A 295 5.41 -1.92 -24.05
C GLU A 295 6.15 -0.91 -23.16
N TYR A 296 6.12 -1.06 -21.83
CA TYR A 296 6.72 -0.08 -20.92
C TYR A 296 8.21 -0.32 -20.72
N SER A 297 8.99 0.78 -20.68
CA SER A 297 10.45 0.73 -20.41
C SER A 297 10.87 1.70 -19.30
N GLY A 298 12.12 1.58 -18.86
CA GLY A 298 12.76 2.48 -17.90
C GLY A 298 12.04 2.54 -16.55
N ILE A 299 11.89 3.74 -16.00
CA ILE A 299 11.26 3.96 -14.70
C ILE A 299 9.78 3.59 -14.69
N VAL A 300 9.09 3.76 -15.82
CA VAL A 300 7.66 3.47 -15.93
C VAL A 300 7.42 1.97 -15.86
N TYR A 301 8.28 1.16 -16.48
CA TYR A 301 8.27 -0.29 -16.29
C TYR A 301 8.44 -0.68 -14.82
N GLY A 302 9.41 -0.06 -14.14
CA GLY A 302 9.64 -0.27 -12.71
C GLY A 302 8.41 0.04 -11.86
N LEU A 303 7.71 1.14 -12.15
CA LEU A 303 6.46 1.51 -11.46
C LEU A 303 5.36 0.48 -11.71
N VAL A 304 5.11 0.15 -12.97
CA VAL A 304 4.04 -0.76 -13.38
C VAL A 304 4.22 -2.16 -12.77
N MET A 305 5.43 -2.71 -12.77
CA MET A 305 5.73 -3.99 -12.13
C MET A 305 5.60 -3.95 -10.60
N THR A 306 5.76 -2.77 -10.01
CA THR A 306 5.68 -2.59 -8.56
C THR A 306 4.23 -2.49 -8.06
N MET A 307 3.30 -2.01 -8.89
CA MET A 307 1.88 -1.83 -8.54
C MET A 307 1.20 -3.12 -8.06
N SER A 308 1.55 -4.29 -8.63
CA SER A 308 1.00 -5.57 -8.20
C SER A 308 1.46 -5.96 -6.79
N TYR A 309 2.71 -5.64 -6.42
CA TYR A 309 3.23 -5.80 -5.05
C TYR A 309 2.62 -4.80 -4.07
N GLU A 310 2.33 -3.60 -4.54
CA GLU A 310 1.69 -2.57 -3.71
C GLU A 310 0.24 -2.93 -3.39
N LYS A 311 -0.53 -3.38 -4.39
CA LYS A 311 -1.87 -3.92 -4.18
C LYS A 311 -1.84 -5.12 -3.21
N LEU A 312 -0.83 -5.99 -3.33
CA LEU A 312 -0.61 -7.10 -2.40
C LEU A 312 -0.36 -6.59 -0.97
N TYR A 313 0.46 -5.54 -0.81
CA TYR A 313 0.70 -4.93 0.48
C TYR A 313 -0.60 -4.41 1.11
N VAL A 314 -1.36 -3.58 0.37
CA VAL A 314 -2.62 -3.00 0.85
C VAL A 314 -3.67 -4.07 1.21
N LEU A 315 -3.85 -5.08 0.36
CA LEU A 315 -4.79 -6.16 0.65
C LEU A 315 -4.39 -6.98 1.89
N ASN A 316 -3.09 -7.16 2.13
CA ASN A 316 -2.62 -7.83 3.34
C ASN A 316 -2.73 -6.95 4.59
N LEU A 317 -2.59 -5.63 4.49
CA LEU A 317 -2.91 -4.72 5.60
C LEU A 317 -4.39 -4.87 6.00
N LEU A 318 -5.29 -4.89 5.02
CA LEU A 318 -6.72 -5.14 5.25
C LEU A 318 -6.96 -6.54 5.84
N MET A 319 -6.29 -7.57 5.34
CA MET A 319 -6.39 -8.92 5.89
C MET A 319 -6.01 -8.94 7.38
N VAL A 320 -4.92 -8.26 7.75
CA VAL A 320 -4.45 -8.24 9.13
C VAL A 320 -5.44 -7.54 10.04
N ILE A 321 -6.05 -6.42 9.61
CA ILE A 321 -7.13 -5.74 10.35
C ILE A 321 -8.35 -6.66 10.47
N LEU A 322 -8.79 -7.24 9.36
CA LEU A 322 -10.06 -7.98 9.32
C LEU A 322 -10.00 -9.34 10.00
N PHE A 323 -8.82 -9.98 10.07
CA PHE A 323 -8.73 -11.37 10.50
C PHE A 323 -7.67 -11.64 11.58
N LEU A 324 -6.61 -10.84 11.69
CA LEU A 324 -5.44 -11.11 12.56
C LEU A 324 -5.25 -10.06 13.67
N ASP A 325 -6.34 -9.48 14.17
CA ASP A 325 -6.34 -8.55 15.31
C ASP A 325 -5.56 -7.26 15.06
N GLY A 326 -5.39 -6.85 13.79
CA GLY A 326 -4.72 -5.62 13.41
C GLY A 326 -3.36 -5.45 14.08
N TRP A 327 -3.18 -4.30 14.73
CA TRP A 327 -1.97 -3.92 15.46
C TRP A 327 -1.87 -4.48 16.89
N ALA A 328 -2.83 -5.30 17.33
CA ALA A 328 -2.81 -5.86 18.68
C ALA A 328 -1.59 -6.80 18.85
N GLY A 329 -0.81 -6.52 19.89
CA GLY A 329 0.38 -7.28 20.27
C GLY A 329 0.87 -6.82 21.64
N PRO A 330 1.79 -7.55 22.28
CA PRO A 330 2.33 -7.16 23.57
C PRO A 330 3.01 -5.79 23.45
N TYR A 331 2.54 -4.84 24.26
CA TYR A 331 3.03 -3.47 24.25
C TYR A 331 4.47 -3.42 24.76
N ILE A 332 5.36 -2.83 23.98
CA ILE A 332 6.77 -2.64 24.33
C ILE A 332 6.97 -1.19 24.78
N PRO A 333 7.08 -0.91 26.10
CA PRO A 333 7.14 0.45 26.63
C PRO A 333 8.18 1.40 26.00
N PRO A 334 9.43 0.98 25.70
CA PRO A 334 10.42 1.88 25.12
C PRO A 334 10.08 2.32 23.69
N LEU A 335 9.27 1.55 22.95
CA LEU A 335 8.91 1.83 21.56
C LEU A 335 7.67 2.72 21.42
N GLY A 336 6.86 2.88 22.48
CA GLY A 336 5.67 3.74 22.44
C GLY A 336 4.71 3.35 21.31
N ALA A 337 4.27 4.34 20.52
CA ALA A 337 3.39 4.12 19.36
C ALA A 337 3.99 3.19 18.30
N LEU A 338 5.32 3.14 18.19
CA LEU A 338 6.02 2.29 17.22
C LEU A 338 5.83 0.80 17.52
N SER A 339 5.55 0.43 18.78
CA SER A 339 5.26 -0.96 19.15
C SER A 339 4.08 -1.53 18.34
N TYR A 340 3.02 -0.74 18.15
CA TYR A 340 1.83 -1.16 17.40
C TYR A 340 2.13 -1.27 15.90
N ALA A 341 2.90 -0.34 15.36
CA ALA A 341 3.32 -0.36 13.96
C ALA A 341 4.21 -1.56 13.64
N ILE A 342 5.10 -1.94 14.55
CA ILE A 342 5.97 -3.12 14.39
C ILE A 342 5.14 -4.40 14.36
N TRP A 343 4.21 -4.60 15.30
CA TRP A 343 3.36 -5.80 15.31
C TRP A 343 2.48 -5.89 14.07
N PHE A 344 1.88 -4.77 13.67
CA PHE A 344 1.08 -4.71 12.46
C PHE A 344 1.92 -5.02 11.21
N GLY A 345 3.12 -4.44 11.12
CA GLY A 345 4.08 -4.71 10.05
C GLY A 345 4.48 -6.19 10.00
N ILE A 346 4.90 -6.77 11.13
CA ILE A 346 5.32 -8.17 11.22
C ILE A 346 4.21 -9.12 10.73
N LYS A 347 2.98 -8.94 11.20
CA LYS A 347 1.84 -9.77 10.76
C LYS A 347 1.60 -9.61 9.25
N THR A 348 1.65 -8.38 8.74
CA THR A 348 1.48 -8.09 7.31
C THR A 348 2.58 -8.77 6.49
N TYR A 349 3.84 -8.68 6.91
CA TYR A 349 4.96 -9.33 6.25
C TYR A 349 4.84 -10.85 6.26
N ILE A 350 4.45 -11.46 7.38
CA ILE A 350 4.23 -12.91 7.46
C ILE A 350 3.18 -13.35 6.44
N VAL A 351 2.05 -12.64 6.35
CA VAL A 351 1.00 -12.96 5.38
C VAL A 351 1.53 -12.79 3.95
N MET A 352 2.21 -11.68 3.64
CA MET A 352 2.83 -11.47 2.33
C MET A 352 3.83 -12.58 1.97
N MET A 353 4.66 -13.02 2.92
CA MET A 353 5.61 -14.10 2.72
C MET A 353 4.91 -15.42 2.40
N ILE A 354 3.78 -15.72 3.05
CA ILE A 354 2.95 -16.89 2.72
C ILE A 354 2.36 -16.77 1.31
N MET A 355 1.86 -15.59 0.93
CA MET A 355 1.30 -15.34 -0.39
C MET A 355 2.33 -15.48 -1.51
N VAL A 356 3.55 -15.02 -1.28
CA VAL A 356 4.64 -15.11 -2.25
C VAL A 356 5.23 -16.51 -2.33
N PHE A 357 5.17 -17.28 -1.24
CA PHE A 357 5.61 -18.67 -1.21
C PHE A 357 4.85 -19.55 -2.20
N THR A 358 3.60 -19.22 -2.54
CA THR A 358 2.79 -19.99 -3.50
C THR A 358 3.47 -20.15 -4.87
N ARG A 359 4.27 -19.16 -5.31
CA ARG A 359 5.07 -19.22 -6.55
C ARG A 359 6.03 -20.39 -6.59
N SER A 360 6.54 -20.79 -5.44
CA SER A 360 7.52 -21.88 -5.35
C SER A 360 6.85 -23.26 -5.34
N VAL A 361 5.53 -23.33 -5.11
CA VAL A 361 4.80 -24.58 -4.86
C VAL A 361 3.84 -24.92 -6.00
N TYR A 362 3.10 -23.94 -6.50
CA TYR A 362 2.00 -24.17 -7.43
C TYR A 362 2.36 -23.88 -8.88
N GLY A 363 1.82 -24.67 -9.79
CA GLY A 363 1.78 -24.35 -11.22
C GLY A 363 0.70 -23.32 -11.55
N ARG A 364 0.73 -22.79 -12.78
CA ARG A 364 -0.22 -21.78 -13.25
C ARG A 364 -1.59 -22.40 -13.61
N TYR A 365 -2.67 -21.72 -13.22
CA TYR A 365 -4.02 -22.02 -13.71
C TYR A 365 -4.29 -21.37 -15.06
N ARG A 366 -5.07 -22.06 -15.90
CA ARG A 366 -5.61 -21.46 -17.13
C ARG A 366 -6.69 -20.42 -16.78
N PRO A 367 -6.83 -19.30 -17.51
CA PRO A 367 -7.88 -18.30 -17.27
C PRO A 367 -9.28 -18.90 -17.07
N ASP A 368 -9.67 -19.83 -17.95
CA ASP A 368 -10.99 -20.48 -17.88
C ASP A 368 -11.22 -21.23 -16.55
N GLN A 369 -10.17 -21.87 -16.01
CA GLN A 369 -10.23 -22.60 -14.74
C GLN A 369 -10.33 -21.64 -13.55
N ALA A 370 -9.56 -20.55 -13.58
CA ALA A 370 -9.57 -19.54 -12.53
C ALA A 370 -10.94 -18.86 -12.43
N VAL A 371 -11.49 -18.41 -13.57
CA VAL A 371 -12.82 -17.77 -13.61
C VAL A 371 -13.90 -18.76 -13.18
N LYS A 372 -13.86 -20.01 -13.65
CA LYS A 372 -14.81 -21.05 -13.21
C LYS A 372 -14.74 -21.26 -11.70
N MET A 373 -13.54 -21.36 -11.13
CA MET A 373 -13.34 -21.53 -9.70
C MET A 373 -13.91 -20.35 -8.89
N SER A 374 -13.76 -19.12 -9.37
CA SER A 374 -14.37 -17.92 -8.76
C SER A 374 -15.89 -18.02 -8.70
N TRP A 375 -16.53 -18.34 -9.83
CA TRP A 375 -17.99 -18.34 -9.95
C TRP A 375 -18.68 -19.58 -9.34
N THR A 376 -17.97 -20.69 -9.16
CA THR A 376 -18.55 -21.90 -8.55
C THR A 376 -18.11 -22.06 -7.09
N SER A 377 -16.85 -22.44 -6.87
CA SER A 377 -16.37 -22.87 -5.56
C SER A 377 -16.20 -21.70 -4.59
N LEU A 378 -15.56 -20.61 -5.04
CA LEU A 378 -15.31 -19.45 -4.17
C LEU A 378 -16.59 -18.67 -3.87
N LEU A 379 -17.45 -18.46 -4.86
CA LEU A 379 -18.74 -17.82 -4.64
C LEU A 379 -19.60 -18.64 -3.66
N GLY A 380 -19.66 -19.96 -3.83
CA GLY A 380 -20.34 -20.85 -2.88
C GLY A 380 -19.75 -20.75 -1.47
N LEU A 381 -18.42 -20.74 -1.35
CA LEU A 381 -17.72 -20.61 -0.06
C LEU A 381 -18.08 -19.29 0.65
N VAL A 382 -18.11 -18.18 -0.08
CA VAL A 382 -18.45 -16.87 0.50
C VAL A 382 -19.92 -16.77 0.87
N ILE A 383 -20.84 -17.36 0.10
CA ILE A 383 -22.27 -17.39 0.46
C ILE A 383 -22.45 -18.16 1.78
N VAL A 384 -21.78 -19.29 1.95
CA VAL A 384 -21.82 -20.02 3.23
C VAL A 384 -21.19 -19.18 4.35
N ALA A 385 -20.10 -18.47 4.08
CA ALA A 385 -19.48 -17.56 5.04
C ALA A 385 -20.44 -16.44 5.47
N LEU A 386 -21.21 -15.86 4.54
CA LEU A 386 -22.22 -14.84 4.82
C LEU A 386 -23.35 -15.38 5.70
N LEU A 387 -23.87 -16.56 5.38
CA LEU A 387 -24.90 -17.22 6.19
C LEU A 387 -24.40 -17.51 7.60
N LEU A 388 -23.17 -18.00 7.73
CA LEU A 388 -22.53 -18.23 9.03
C LEU A 388 -22.42 -16.94 9.84
N SER A 389 -22.01 -15.83 9.22
CA SER A 389 -21.97 -14.53 9.90
C SER A 389 -23.34 -14.04 10.35
N LEU A 390 -24.39 -14.26 9.54
CA LEU A 390 -25.75 -13.89 9.92
C LEU A 390 -26.23 -14.70 11.12
N VAL A 391 -25.94 -16.00 11.16
CA VAL A 391 -26.25 -16.85 12.32
C VAL A 391 -25.53 -16.34 13.56
N ILE A 392 -24.22 -16.08 13.49
CA ILE A 392 -23.42 -15.58 14.61
C ILE A 392 -23.91 -14.22 15.11
N LYS A 393 -24.52 -13.40 14.25
CA LYS A 393 -25.05 -12.09 14.67
C LYS A 393 -26.40 -12.20 15.39
N ILE A 394 -27.19 -13.23 15.09
CA ILE A 394 -28.53 -13.42 15.67
C ILE A 394 -28.43 -14.06 17.06
N PHE A 395 -27.48 -14.96 17.26
CA PHE A 395 -27.18 -15.63 18.53
C PHE A 395 -26.15 -14.86 19.34
#